data_AF-A0A529HPG6-F1
#
_entry.id   AF-A0A529HPG6-F1
#
_cell.length_a   1.000
_cell.length_b   1.000
_cell.length_c   1.000
_cell.angle_alpha   90.00
_cell.angle_beta   90.00
_cell.angle_gamma   90.00
#
_symmetry.space_group_name_H-M   'P 1'
#
loop_
_entity.id
_entity.type
_entity.pdbx_description
1 polymer ?
#
loop_
_entity_poly.entity_id
_entity_poly.type
_entity_poly.pdbx_seq_one_letter_code
_entity_poly.pdbx_strand_id
1 'polypeptide(L)'
;KGVAELRKMVAHFGLDVVEAYMGHVQDNAAESVRRVLERLPDTSDYEYPTDTGQVIRVRISVDRQKREATVDFTGTSKVEKNNFNAPEPVARAAVLYAFRVMVEDMIPMNAGCLRPINIVIPDDCMLKPSYPAAVVAGNVETSQHVTNALFGAMGAMANAQGTMNNLTFGNKQYQYYETICSGSPAG
;
A
#
# COMPACT_ATOMS: atom_id res chain seq x y z
N LYS A 1 -25.51 -8.00 -0.60
CA LYS A 1 -24.98 -9.39 -0.63
C LYS A 1 -24.02 -9.67 0.54
N GLY A 2 -22.92 -8.92 0.72
CA GLY A 2 -21.96 -9.14 1.81
C GLY A 2 -22.57 -9.25 3.22
N VAL A 3 -23.42 -8.29 3.62
CA VAL A 3 -24.12 -8.33 4.93
C VAL A 3 -25.04 -9.55 5.08
N ALA A 4 -25.69 -9.99 4.00
CA ALA A 4 -26.58 -11.13 4.04
C ALA A 4 -25.82 -12.45 4.25
N GLU A 5 -24.68 -12.63 3.57
CA GLU A 5 -23.84 -13.82 3.74
C GLU A 5 -23.16 -13.85 5.11
N LEU A 6 -22.71 -12.70 5.63
CA LEU A 6 -22.18 -12.61 6.99
C LEU A 6 -23.23 -13.04 8.03
N ARG A 7 -24.47 -12.55 7.90
CA ARG A 7 -25.57 -12.94 8.80
C ARG A 7 -25.91 -14.42 8.73
N LYS A 8 -25.88 -15.03 7.54
CA LYS A 8 -26.07 -16.49 7.40
C LYS A 8 -24.96 -17.27 8.09
N MET A 9 -23.71 -16.84 7.95
CA MET A 9 -22.56 -17.46 8.61
C MET A 9 -22.69 -17.40 10.14
N VAL A 10 -23.05 -16.23 10.68
CA VAL A 10 -23.31 -16.07 12.12
C VAL A 10 -24.49 -16.92 12.58
N ALA A 11 -25.57 -17.01 11.81
CA ALA A 11 -26.71 -17.85 12.15
C ALA A 11 -26.38 -19.35 12.16
N HIS A 12 -25.43 -19.79 11.32
CA HIS A 12 -25.05 -21.20 11.22
C HIS A 12 -23.96 -21.60 12.23
N PHE A 13 -22.97 -20.74 12.47
CA PHE A 13 -21.79 -21.06 13.28
C PHE A 13 -21.73 -20.37 14.63
N GLY A 14 -22.56 -19.34 14.88
CA GLY A 14 -22.44 -18.48 16.06
C GLY A 14 -21.52 -17.28 15.82
N LEU A 15 -21.79 -16.16 16.51
CA LEU A 15 -21.01 -14.93 16.35
C LEU A 15 -19.58 -15.09 16.90
N ASP A 16 -19.45 -15.72 18.06
CA ASP A 16 -18.19 -16.01 18.73
C ASP A 16 -17.24 -16.83 17.86
N VAL A 17 -17.75 -17.85 17.17
CA VAL A 17 -16.98 -18.66 16.23
C VAL A 17 -16.54 -17.83 15.03
N VAL A 18 -17.45 -17.05 14.44
CA VAL A 18 -17.12 -16.19 13.29
C VAL A 18 -16.04 -15.17 13.65
N GLU A 19 -16.16 -14.51 14.79
CA GLU A 19 -15.17 -13.55 15.29
C GLU A 19 -13.81 -14.21 15.58
N ALA A 20 -13.80 -15.39 16.20
CA ALA A 20 -12.58 -16.15 16.44
C ALA A 20 -11.86 -16.49 15.13
N TYR A 21 -12.59 -16.99 14.12
CA TYR A 21 -12.01 -17.29 12.80
C TYR A 21 -11.55 -16.02 12.06
N MET A 22 -12.25 -14.89 12.18
CA MET A 22 -11.75 -13.61 11.68
C MET A 22 -10.42 -13.22 12.33
N GLY A 23 -10.27 -13.47 13.64
CA GLY A 23 -9.02 -13.31 14.37
C GLY A 23 -7.91 -14.20 13.79
N HIS A 24 -8.16 -15.51 13.69
CA HIS A 24 -7.19 -16.48 13.16
C HIS A 24 -6.72 -16.16 11.74
N VAL A 25 -7.60 -15.66 10.87
CA VAL A 25 -7.23 -15.23 9.51
C VAL A 25 -6.27 -14.03 9.54
N GLN A 26 -6.50 -13.08 10.45
CA GLN A 26 -5.60 -11.93 10.61
C GLN A 26 -4.27 -12.32 11.27
N ASP A 27 -4.30 -13.23 12.26
CA ASP A 27 -3.09 -13.73 12.92
C ASP A 27 -2.19 -14.47 11.94
N ASN A 28 -2.78 -15.33 11.11
CA ASN A 28 -2.05 -16.03 10.05
C ASN A 28 -1.40 -15.05 9.06
N ALA A 29 -2.14 -14.00 8.66
CA ALA A 29 -1.60 -12.96 7.79
C ALA A 29 -0.42 -12.21 8.43
N ALA A 30 -0.52 -11.87 9.73
CA ALA A 30 0.56 -11.24 10.47
C ALA A 30 1.80 -12.15 10.54
N GLU A 31 1.63 -13.43 10.87
CA GLU A 31 2.73 -14.40 10.91
C GLU A 31 3.39 -14.59 9.54
N SER A 32 2.61 -14.60 8.46
CA SER A 32 3.16 -14.67 7.11
C SER A 32 4.03 -13.46 6.78
N VAL A 33 3.61 -12.25 7.16
CA VAL A 33 4.45 -11.05 6.97
C VAL A 33 5.69 -11.11 7.85
N ARG A 34 5.62 -11.60 9.09
CA ARG A 34 6.80 -11.77 9.96
C ARG A 34 7.88 -12.65 9.33
N ARG A 35 7.49 -13.70 8.60
CA ARG A 35 8.42 -14.55 7.84
C ARG A 35 9.08 -13.83 6.67
N VAL A 36 8.39 -12.88 6.03
CA VAL A 36 8.99 -12.01 5.01
C VAL A 36 10.08 -11.14 5.62
N LEU A 37 9.82 -10.57 6.80
CA LEU A 37 10.77 -9.70 7.47
C LEU A 37 12.13 -10.38 7.66
N GLU A 38 12.14 -11.69 7.98
CA GLU A 38 13.34 -12.53 8.12
C GLU A 38 14.26 -12.51 6.87
N ARG A 39 13.71 -12.25 5.68
CA ARG A 39 14.45 -12.22 4.40
C ARG A 39 14.89 -10.83 3.96
N LEU A 40 14.28 -9.78 4.51
CA LEU A 40 14.65 -8.40 4.21
C LEU A 40 15.96 -8.02 4.91
N PRO A 41 16.73 -7.04 4.42
CA PRO A 41 17.86 -6.49 5.17
C PRO A 41 17.40 -5.79 6.47
N ASP A 42 18.30 -5.64 7.44
CA ASP A 42 17.98 -4.96 8.71
C ASP A 42 17.62 -3.48 8.50
N THR A 43 18.20 -2.85 7.49
CA THR A 43 17.84 -1.50 7.06
C THR A 43 18.04 -1.37 5.56
N SER A 44 17.10 -0.71 4.91
CA SER A 44 17.21 -0.29 3.51
C SER A 44 16.52 1.06 3.30
N ASP A 45 16.96 1.76 2.26
CA ASP A 45 16.37 3.04 1.84
C ASP A 45 16.25 3.10 0.33
N TYR A 46 15.27 3.87 -0.14
CA TYR A 46 15.06 4.11 -1.55
C TYR A 46 14.44 5.50 -1.77
N GLU A 47 14.91 6.18 -2.81
CA GLU A 47 14.34 7.43 -3.28
C GLU A 47 13.74 7.22 -4.66
N TYR A 48 12.46 7.54 -4.81
CA TYR A 48 11.75 7.49 -6.08
C TYR A 48 11.46 8.92 -6.56
N PRO A 49 12.21 9.43 -7.56
CA PRO A 49 11.89 10.70 -8.21
C PRO A 49 10.67 10.52 -9.11
N THR A 50 9.73 11.45 -9.03
CA THR A 50 8.55 11.49 -9.90
C THR A 50 8.71 12.51 -11.02
N ASP A 51 7.93 12.38 -12.09
CA ASP A 51 7.96 13.31 -13.22
C ASP A 51 7.46 14.72 -12.87
N THR A 52 6.78 14.89 -11.71
CA THR A 52 6.37 16.20 -11.19
C THR A 52 7.49 16.93 -10.44
N GLY A 53 8.65 16.31 -10.27
CA GLY A 53 9.78 16.84 -9.50
C GLY A 53 9.70 16.55 -8.00
N GLN A 54 8.60 15.95 -7.52
CA GLN A 54 8.48 15.47 -6.15
C GLN A 54 9.27 14.15 -5.98
N VAL A 55 9.74 13.88 -4.76
CA VAL A 55 10.49 12.66 -4.42
C VAL A 55 9.79 11.94 -3.28
N ILE A 56 9.51 10.65 -3.47
CA ILE A 56 9.07 9.76 -2.40
C ILE A 56 10.31 9.10 -1.81
N ARG A 57 10.50 9.26 -0.50
CA ARG A 57 11.57 8.62 0.24
C ARG A 57 10.98 7.59 1.16
N VAL A 58 11.56 6.39 1.17
CA VAL A 58 11.16 5.35 2.09
C VAL A 58 12.40 4.71 2.70
N ARG A 59 12.38 4.56 4.01
CA ARG A 59 13.33 3.75 4.77
C ARG A 59 12.57 2.61 5.41
N ILE A 60 13.06 1.38 5.23
CA ILE A 60 12.54 0.20 5.91
C ILE A 60 13.59 -0.24 6.93
N SER A 61 13.18 -0.42 8.18
CA SER A 61 14.03 -0.95 9.25
C SER A 61 13.36 -2.14 9.92
N VAL A 62 14.09 -3.22 10.14
CA VAL A 62 13.56 -4.47 10.68
C VAL A 62 14.13 -4.71 12.08
N ASP A 63 13.25 -4.79 13.08
CA ASP A 63 13.59 -5.28 14.42
C ASP A 63 13.39 -6.80 14.46
N ARG A 64 14.50 -7.54 14.43
CA ARG A 64 14.50 -9.01 14.44
C ARG A 64 13.97 -9.60 15.74
N GLN A 65 14.17 -8.92 16.87
CA GLN A 65 13.75 -9.41 18.17
C GLN A 65 12.24 -9.31 18.32
N LYS A 66 11.66 -8.18 17.88
CA LYS A 66 10.20 -7.98 17.88
C LYS A 66 9.50 -8.63 16.69
N ARG A 67 10.24 -8.98 15.63
CA ARG A 67 9.70 -9.41 14.34
C ARG A 67 8.74 -8.36 13.78
N GLU A 68 9.19 -7.11 13.81
CA GLU A 68 8.44 -5.94 13.35
C GLU A 68 9.30 -5.13 12.37
N ALA A 69 8.66 -4.41 11.46
CA ALA A 69 9.33 -3.48 10.58
C ALA A 69 8.73 -2.08 10.69
N THR A 70 9.58 -1.06 10.59
CA THR A 70 9.14 0.33 10.42
C THR A 70 9.36 0.75 8.98
N VAL A 71 8.28 1.18 8.32
CA VAL A 71 8.27 1.83 7.01
C VAL A 71 8.14 3.33 7.24
N ASP A 72 9.22 4.06 7.02
CA ASP A 72 9.32 5.48 7.31
C ASP A 72 9.42 6.30 6.03
N PHE A 73 8.42 7.16 5.80
CA PHE A 73 8.34 8.07 4.67
C PHE A 73 8.93 9.46 4.96
N THR A 74 9.63 9.64 6.10
CA THR A 74 10.30 10.89 6.45
C THR A 74 11.28 11.32 5.36
N GLY A 75 11.19 12.61 4.99
CA GLY A 75 11.96 13.18 3.89
C GLY A 75 11.27 13.13 2.53
N THR A 76 10.12 12.47 2.42
CA THR A 76 9.24 12.59 1.24
C THR A 76 8.82 14.05 1.01
N SER A 77 8.76 14.45 -0.25
CA SER A 77 8.42 15.82 -0.67
C SER A 77 7.13 16.33 -0.03
N LYS A 78 7.10 17.65 0.21
CA LYS A 78 5.92 18.36 0.68
C LYS A 78 4.77 18.28 -0.34
N VAL A 79 3.57 18.59 0.14
CA VAL A 79 2.40 18.82 -0.72
C VAL A 79 2.72 19.90 -1.74
N GLU A 80 2.36 19.65 -2.99
CA GLU A 80 2.45 20.64 -4.07
C GLU A 80 1.08 21.00 -4.62
N LYS A 81 1.00 22.15 -5.30
CA LYS A 81 -0.22 22.64 -5.96
C LYS A 81 -0.46 21.92 -7.31
N ASN A 82 -0.38 20.60 -7.28
CA ASN A 82 -0.73 19.69 -8.36
C ASN A 82 -1.75 18.66 -7.81
N ASN A 83 -2.10 17.66 -8.62
CA ASN A 83 -3.07 16.65 -8.25
C ASN A 83 -2.47 15.29 -7.86
N PHE A 84 -1.13 15.20 -7.76
CA PHE A 84 -0.33 14.00 -7.45
C PHE A 84 -0.09 13.82 -5.93
N ASN A 85 -0.89 14.47 -5.09
CA ASN A 85 -0.89 14.18 -3.65
C ASN A 85 -1.78 12.96 -3.38
N ALA A 86 -1.39 12.13 -2.40
CA ALA A 86 -2.12 10.93 -2.00
C ALA A 86 -2.52 11.03 -0.52
N PRO A 87 -3.80 10.84 -0.16
CA PRO A 87 -4.23 10.74 1.22
C PRO A 87 -3.52 9.59 1.95
N GLU A 88 -3.30 9.74 3.26
CA GLU A 88 -2.61 8.74 4.08
C GLU A 88 -3.13 7.29 3.89
N PRO A 89 -4.46 7.04 3.81
CA PRO A 89 -4.96 5.69 3.57
C PRO A 89 -4.44 5.03 2.28
N VAL A 90 -4.13 5.83 1.25
CA VAL A 90 -3.58 5.35 -0.03
C VAL A 90 -2.14 4.86 0.16
N ALA A 91 -1.30 5.63 0.86
CA ALA A 91 0.05 5.22 1.19
C ALA A 91 0.06 3.97 2.06
N ARG A 92 -0.82 3.88 3.07
CA ARG A 92 -0.98 2.69 3.91
C ARG A 92 -1.45 1.46 3.12
N ALA A 93 -2.33 1.65 2.14
CA ALA A 93 -2.77 0.58 1.25
C ALA A 93 -1.64 0.09 0.34
N ALA A 94 -0.78 0.99 -0.16
CA ALA A 94 0.41 0.61 -0.92
C ALA A 94 1.39 -0.22 -0.07
N VAL A 95 1.59 0.15 1.21
CA VAL A 95 2.38 -0.66 2.16
C VAL A 95 1.77 -2.06 2.34
N LEU A 96 0.45 -2.13 2.61
CA LEU A 96 -0.25 -3.42 2.73
C LEU A 96 -0.05 -4.30 1.49
N TYR A 97 -0.24 -3.72 0.31
CA TYR A 97 -0.08 -4.41 -0.97
C TYR A 97 1.34 -4.93 -1.15
N ALA A 98 2.36 -4.07 -0.97
CA ALA A 98 3.76 -4.43 -1.18
C ALA A 98 4.19 -5.60 -0.27
N PHE A 99 3.89 -5.53 1.03
CA PHE A 99 4.20 -6.64 1.95
C PHE A 99 3.38 -7.90 1.64
N ARG A 100 2.12 -7.77 1.20
CA ARG A 100 1.32 -8.94 0.80
C ARG A 100 1.93 -9.62 -0.43
N VAL A 101 2.44 -8.89 -1.41
CA VAL A 101 3.11 -9.46 -2.59
C VAL A 101 4.35 -10.25 -2.15
N MET A 102 5.17 -9.67 -1.27
CA MET A 102 6.39 -10.32 -0.75
C MET A 102 6.17 -11.62 0.03
N VAL A 103 4.95 -11.88 0.52
CA VAL A 103 4.63 -13.13 1.22
C VAL A 103 4.73 -14.35 0.30
N GLU A 104 4.54 -14.20 -1.01
CA GLU A 104 4.63 -15.29 -2.01
C GLU A 104 3.82 -16.56 -1.67
N ASP A 105 2.74 -16.40 -0.90
CA ASP A 105 1.87 -17.49 -0.44
C ASP A 105 0.39 -17.14 -0.69
N MET A 106 -0.47 -18.16 -0.64
CA MET A 106 -1.92 -18.07 -0.83
C MET A 106 -2.64 -17.63 0.44
N ILE A 107 -2.31 -16.44 0.96
CA ILE A 107 -3.03 -15.83 2.09
C ILE A 107 -4.05 -14.76 1.62
N PRO A 108 -5.22 -14.60 2.27
CA PRO A 108 -6.14 -13.53 1.92
C PRO A 108 -5.55 -12.15 2.25
N MET A 109 -5.79 -11.15 1.40
CA MET A 109 -5.41 -9.76 1.69
C MET A 109 -6.31 -9.17 2.78
N ASN A 110 -5.72 -8.83 3.92
CA ASN A 110 -6.44 -8.26 5.06
C ASN A 110 -5.52 -7.41 5.96
N ALA A 111 -6.11 -6.66 6.91
CA ALA A 111 -5.37 -5.75 7.79
C ALA A 111 -4.37 -6.45 8.75
N GLY A 112 -4.47 -7.77 8.93
CA GLY A 112 -3.50 -8.57 9.68
C GLY A 112 -2.07 -8.42 9.16
N CYS A 113 -1.90 -8.26 7.84
CA CYS A 113 -0.59 -8.02 7.21
C CYS A 113 0.10 -6.73 7.71
N LEU A 114 -0.66 -5.75 8.21
CA LEU A 114 -0.09 -4.50 8.73
C LEU A 114 0.25 -4.56 10.22
N ARG A 115 -0.20 -5.59 10.96
CA ARG A 115 0.07 -5.69 12.40
C ARG A 115 1.57 -5.68 12.76
N PRO A 116 2.48 -6.36 12.03
CA PRO A 116 3.91 -6.28 12.30
C PRO A 116 4.59 -5.07 11.64
N ILE A 117 3.84 -4.14 11.03
CA ILE A 117 4.39 -3.02 10.25
C ILE A 117 3.99 -1.69 10.90
N ASN A 118 4.96 -1.01 11.47
CA ASN A 118 4.83 0.38 11.89
C ASN A 118 4.99 1.31 10.67
N ILE A 119 4.04 2.20 10.43
CA ILE A 119 4.05 3.12 9.28
C ILE A 119 4.20 4.54 9.79
N VAL A 120 5.27 5.22 9.38
CA VAL A 120 5.53 6.62 9.70
C VAL A 120 5.37 7.44 8.44
N ILE A 121 4.36 8.31 8.42
CA ILE A 121 4.14 9.28 7.33
C ILE A 121 4.12 10.68 7.96
N PRO A 122 5.08 11.56 7.61
CA PRO A 122 5.13 12.90 8.18
C PRO A 122 3.91 13.73 7.76
N ASP A 123 3.47 14.63 8.65
CA ASP A 123 2.42 15.60 8.33
C ASP A 123 2.87 16.55 7.21
N ASP A 124 1.90 17.04 6.43
CA ASP A 124 2.10 17.99 5.33
C ASP A 124 3.08 17.54 4.22
N CYS A 125 3.33 16.24 4.12
CA CYS A 125 3.97 15.65 2.94
C CYS A 125 2.93 15.27 1.87
N MET A 126 3.39 15.00 0.65
CA MET A 126 2.51 14.60 -0.46
C MET A 126 1.73 13.30 -0.19
N LEU A 127 2.12 12.50 0.80
CA LEU A 127 1.45 11.25 1.21
C LEU A 127 0.53 11.42 2.45
N LYS A 128 0.45 12.63 3.00
CA LYS A 128 -0.49 13.03 4.06
C LYS A 128 -0.93 14.48 3.87
N PRO A 129 -1.56 14.80 2.72
CA PRO A 129 -2.02 16.14 2.43
C PRO A 129 -3.23 16.53 3.28
N SER A 130 -3.28 17.79 3.68
CA SER A 130 -4.45 18.40 4.31
C SER A 130 -5.37 19.05 3.27
N TYR A 131 -6.67 19.10 3.55
CA TYR A 131 -7.61 19.91 2.75
C TYR A 131 -7.11 21.37 2.67
N PRO A 132 -7.14 22.05 1.51
CA PRO A 132 -7.81 21.70 0.24
C PRO A 132 -6.90 21.13 -0.86
N ALA A 133 -5.81 20.43 -0.52
CA ALA A 133 -4.91 19.86 -1.52
C ALA A 133 -5.63 18.89 -2.48
N ALA A 134 -5.28 18.94 -3.76
CA ALA A 134 -5.86 18.06 -4.78
C ALA A 134 -5.22 16.67 -4.75
N VAL A 135 -6.07 15.64 -4.80
CA VAL A 135 -5.67 14.23 -4.57
C VAL A 135 -6.15 13.24 -5.62
N VAL A 136 -6.67 13.73 -6.76
CA VAL A 136 -7.31 12.84 -7.76
C VAL A 136 -6.33 11.83 -8.37
N ALA A 137 -5.07 12.21 -8.58
CA ALA A 137 -4.03 11.32 -9.10
C ALA A 137 -3.41 10.46 -7.98
N GLY A 138 -3.77 10.68 -6.72
CA GLY A 138 -3.24 9.96 -5.56
C GLY A 138 -3.45 8.45 -5.66
N ASN A 139 -4.65 8.02 -6.02
CA ASN A 139 -4.99 6.59 -6.14
C ASN A 139 -4.41 5.93 -7.39
N VAL A 140 -4.16 6.70 -8.44
CA VAL A 140 -3.94 6.16 -9.79
C VAL A 140 -2.51 6.31 -10.27
N GLU A 141 -1.78 7.32 -9.77
CA GLU A 141 -0.38 7.56 -10.09
C GLU A 141 0.48 7.45 -8.82
N THR A 142 0.22 8.28 -7.81
CA THR A 142 1.08 8.36 -6.63
C THR A 142 1.14 7.05 -5.85
N SER A 143 0.04 6.29 -5.78
CA SER A 143 0.00 4.95 -5.18
C SER A 143 0.98 3.97 -5.86
N GLN A 144 1.12 4.07 -7.19
CA GLN A 144 2.02 3.24 -7.99
C GLN A 144 3.47 3.66 -7.72
N HIS A 145 3.75 4.96 -7.63
CA HIS A 145 5.07 5.47 -7.25
C HIS A 145 5.50 5.02 -5.84
N VAL A 146 4.58 5.09 -4.86
CA VAL A 146 4.84 4.59 -3.49
C VAL A 146 5.13 3.09 -3.52
N THR A 147 4.36 2.34 -4.31
CA THR A 147 4.56 0.89 -4.47
C THR A 147 5.92 0.56 -5.08
N ASN A 148 6.33 1.28 -6.15
CA ASN A 148 7.66 1.16 -6.74
C ASN A 148 8.75 1.48 -5.71
N ALA A 149 8.59 2.56 -4.94
CA ALA A 149 9.56 2.94 -3.90
C ALA A 149 9.71 1.83 -2.83
N LEU A 150 8.60 1.22 -2.42
CA LEU A 150 8.60 0.11 -1.46
C LEU A 150 9.30 -1.14 -2.02
N PHE A 151 9.00 -1.54 -3.25
CA PHE A 151 9.68 -2.68 -3.88
C PHE A 151 11.17 -2.42 -4.12
N GLY A 152 11.53 -1.18 -4.49
CA GLY A 152 12.92 -0.74 -4.58
C GLY A 152 13.65 -0.85 -3.26
N ALA A 153 13.05 -0.36 -2.16
CA ALA A 153 13.63 -0.48 -0.82
C ALA A 153 13.72 -1.94 -0.33
N MET A 154 12.79 -2.81 -0.71
CA MET A 154 12.86 -4.23 -0.39
C MET A 154 13.82 -5.01 -1.30
N GLY A 155 14.34 -4.40 -2.37
CA GLY A 155 15.17 -5.07 -3.37
C GLY A 155 14.44 -6.20 -4.10
N ALA A 156 13.10 -6.10 -4.19
CA ALA A 156 12.25 -7.20 -4.64
C ALA A 156 12.11 -7.26 -6.16
N MET A 157 11.92 -6.10 -6.80
CA MET A 157 11.69 -5.99 -8.24
C MET A 157 12.28 -4.67 -8.75
N ALA A 158 12.56 -4.61 -10.05
CA ALA A 158 12.81 -3.35 -10.74
C ALA A 158 11.56 -2.46 -10.73
N ASN A 159 11.73 -1.15 -10.98
CA ASN A 159 10.60 -0.23 -11.08
C ASN A 159 9.60 -0.70 -12.16
N ALA A 160 8.33 -0.81 -11.80
CA ALA A 160 7.24 -0.97 -12.76
C ALA A 160 6.94 0.37 -13.44
N GLN A 161 6.00 0.37 -14.40
CA GLN A 161 5.63 1.57 -15.17
C GLN A 161 5.19 2.76 -14.28
N GLY A 162 4.76 2.52 -13.03
CA GLY A 162 4.47 3.59 -12.07
C GLY A 162 3.18 4.36 -12.35
N THR A 163 2.30 3.83 -13.20
CA THR A 163 1.04 4.47 -13.62
C THR A 163 -0.03 3.41 -13.90
N MET A 164 -1.30 3.78 -13.70
CA MET A 164 -2.45 2.97 -14.13
C MET A 164 -2.82 3.16 -15.62
N ASN A 165 -2.08 4.00 -16.36
CA ASN A 165 -2.34 4.37 -17.77
C ASN A 165 -3.79 4.79 -18.02
N ASN A 166 -4.18 5.91 -17.44
CA ASN A 166 -5.55 6.38 -17.49
C ASN A 166 -5.87 7.04 -18.84
N LEU A 167 -6.71 6.42 -19.65
CA LEU A 167 -7.32 7.03 -20.81
C LEU A 167 -8.66 7.66 -20.41
N THR A 168 -8.68 8.99 -20.42
CA THR A 168 -9.88 9.75 -20.05
C THR A 168 -10.27 10.72 -21.16
N PHE A 169 -11.55 10.75 -21.52
CA PHE A 169 -12.10 11.77 -22.41
C PHE A 169 -13.57 12.02 -22.06
N GLY A 170 -14.07 13.21 -22.39
CA GLY A 170 -15.42 13.57 -22.04
C GLY A 170 -15.78 15.01 -22.36
N ASN A 171 -17.01 15.37 -22.03
CA ASN A 171 -17.58 16.70 -22.13
C ASN A 171 -18.56 16.93 -20.96
N LYS A 172 -19.33 18.02 -21.00
CA LYS A 172 -20.28 18.34 -19.91
C LYS A 172 -21.34 17.26 -19.61
N GLN A 173 -21.59 16.34 -20.54
CA GLN A 173 -22.62 15.30 -20.41
C GLN A 173 -22.06 13.87 -20.36
N TYR A 174 -20.91 13.62 -20.98
CA TYR A 174 -20.32 12.29 -21.10
C TYR A 174 -18.92 12.26 -20.51
N GLN A 175 -18.61 11.22 -19.76
CA GLN A 175 -17.29 10.98 -19.17
C GLN A 175 -16.90 9.54 -19.45
N TYR A 176 -15.70 9.34 -19.97
CA TYR A 176 -15.09 8.03 -20.19
C TYR A 176 -13.80 7.92 -19.39
N TYR A 177 -13.59 6.76 -18.80
CA TYR A 177 -12.40 6.43 -18.04
C TYR A 177 -12.07 4.95 -18.26
N GLU A 178 -10.85 4.68 -18.69
CA GLU A 178 -10.32 3.33 -18.85
C GLU A 178 -8.87 3.29 -18.39
N THR A 179 -8.47 2.15 -17.82
CA THR A 179 -7.08 1.85 -17.48
C THR A 179 -6.50 0.89 -18.51
N ILE A 180 -5.35 1.20 -19.07
CA ILE A 180 -4.67 0.36 -20.06
C ILE A 180 -3.58 -0.47 -19.36
N CYS A 181 -3.49 -1.76 -19.70
CA CYS A 181 -2.49 -2.64 -19.11
C CYS A 181 -1.06 -2.16 -19.37
N SER A 182 -0.20 -2.32 -18.37
CA SER A 182 1.24 -2.04 -18.40
C SER A 182 2.07 -3.32 -18.50
N GLY A 183 3.35 -3.17 -18.85
CA GLY A 183 4.32 -4.27 -18.75
C GLY A 183 4.66 -4.60 -17.29
N SER A 184 4.97 -5.86 -17.02
CA SER A 184 5.48 -6.29 -15.71
C SER A 184 6.98 -5.98 -15.58
N PRO A 185 7.45 -5.49 -14.41
CA PRO A 185 8.88 -5.31 -14.17
C PRO A 185 9.58 -6.67 -14.08
N ALA A 186 10.90 -6.66 -14.24
CA ALA A 186 11.73 -7.82 -13.92
C ALA A 186 11.89 -7.96 -12.39
N GLY A 187 11.75 -9.18 -11.89
CA GLY A 187 11.89 -9.53 -10.47
C GLY A 187 10.95 -10.64 -10.08
#